data_AF-E2B7W9-F1
#
_entry.id   AF-E2B7W9-F1
#
_cell.length_a   1.000
_cell.length_b   1.000
_cell.length_c   1.000
_cell.angle_alpha   90.00
_cell.angle_beta   90.00
_cell.angle_gamma   90.00
#
_symmetry.space_group_name_H-M   'P 1'
#
loop_
_entity.id
_entity.type
_entity.pdbx_description
1 polymer ?
#
loop_
_entity_poly.entity_id
_entity_poly.type
_entity_poly.pdbx_seq_one_letter_code
_entity_poly.pdbx_strand_id
1 'polypeptide(L)'
;KKHEERSDTTRNTQFVQQVQEIVDESPSKSMRAIARDLNVSESLIRRVVHEDLRYTSYVMRRGQFMSAQTREQRLIRGKRLLNKLKH
;
A
#
# COMPACT_ATOMS: atom_id res chain seq x y z
N LYS A 1 -0.25 9.13 -43.06
CA LYS A 1 0.79 8.67 -42.09
C LYS A 1 0.12 7.68 -41.15
N LYS A 2 0.54 6.41 -41.16
CA LYS A 2 0.04 5.41 -40.21
C LYS A 2 0.69 5.74 -38.87
N HIS A 3 -0.09 6.09 -37.86
CA HIS A 3 0.43 6.25 -36.50
C HIS A 3 0.72 4.85 -35.97
N GLU A 4 2.00 4.53 -35.77
CA GLU A 4 2.38 3.37 -34.97
C GLU A 4 2.19 3.73 -33.49
N GLU A 5 1.60 2.82 -32.73
CA GLU A 5 1.58 2.94 -31.27
C GLU A 5 3.03 2.89 -30.78
N ARG A 6 3.41 3.86 -29.96
CA ARG A 6 4.76 3.94 -29.39
C ARG A 6 5.02 2.67 -28.59
N SER A 7 6.01 1.87 -29.00
CA SER A 7 6.46 0.65 -28.31
C SER A 7 6.95 0.89 -26.88
N ASP A 8 7.13 2.15 -26.48
CA ASP A 8 7.97 2.56 -25.36
C ASP A 8 7.18 2.85 -24.08
N THR A 9 5.92 2.43 -23.99
CA THR A 9 5.14 2.68 -22.77
C THR A 9 5.52 1.63 -21.72
N THR A 10 6.65 1.85 -21.04
CA THR A 10 7.09 1.06 -19.86
C THR A 10 5.98 0.92 -18.83
N ARG A 11 5.05 1.88 -18.81
CA ARG A 11 3.78 1.87 -18.07
C ARG A 11 2.74 0.95 -18.74
N ASN A 12 3.06 -0.35 -18.84
CA ASN A 12 2.09 -1.38 -19.22
C ASN A 12 1.40 -1.95 -17.96
N THR A 13 0.33 -2.73 -18.12
CA THR A 13 -0.42 -3.30 -17.00
C THR A 13 0.42 -4.23 -16.12
N GLN A 14 1.31 -5.01 -16.73
CA GLN A 14 2.22 -5.91 -16.00
C GLN A 14 3.18 -5.14 -15.09
N PHE A 15 3.72 -4.03 -15.57
CA PHE A 15 4.61 -3.15 -14.82
C PHE A 15 3.89 -2.47 -13.67
N VAL A 16 2.66 -1.98 -13.90
CA VAL A 16 1.84 -1.41 -12.82
C VAL A 16 1.60 -2.44 -11.73
N GLN A 17 1.31 -3.69 -12.11
CA GLN A 17 1.10 -4.78 -11.16
C GLN A 17 2.37 -5.14 -10.39
N GLN A 18 3.52 -5.17 -11.06
CA GLN A 18 4.82 -5.37 -10.40
C GLN A 18 5.12 -4.27 -9.38
N VAL A 19 4.84 -3.00 -9.72
CA VAL A 19 4.99 -1.89 -8.76
C VAL A 19 4.03 -2.04 -7.59
N GLN A 20 2.79 -2.48 -7.85
CA GLN A 20 1.80 -2.72 -6.80
C GLN A 20 2.26 -3.78 -5.80
N GLU A 21 2.75 -4.92 -6.28
CA GLU A 21 3.25 -6.01 -5.43
C GLU A 21 4.38 -5.55 -4.50
N ILE A 22 5.33 -4.76 -5.02
CA ILE A 22 6.45 -4.22 -4.22
C ILE A 22 5.94 -3.27 -3.13
N VAL A 23 4.94 -2.43 -3.43
CA VAL A 23 4.36 -1.50 -2.46
C VAL A 23 3.55 -2.25 -1.39
N ASP A 24 2.79 -3.28 -1.78
CA ASP A 24 1.96 -4.06 -0.86
C ASP A 24 2.82 -4.93 0.08
N GLU A 25 3.93 -5.48 -0.41
CA GLU A 25 4.91 -6.21 0.42
C GLU A 25 5.63 -5.28 1.41
N SER A 26 6.00 -4.08 0.97
CA SER A 26 6.79 -3.13 1.74
C SER A 26 6.29 -1.69 1.59
N PRO A 27 5.19 -1.31 2.27
CA PRO A 27 4.58 0.02 2.12
C PRO A 27 5.45 1.16 2.66
N SER A 28 6.48 0.85 3.44
CA SER A 28 7.48 1.81 3.93
C SER A 28 8.59 2.12 2.92
N LYS A 29 8.65 1.37 1.81
CA LYS A 29 9.69 1.52 0.79
C LYS A 29 9.47 2.82 0.00
N SER A 30 10.51 3.63 -0.11
CA SER A 30 10.40 4.90 -0.84
C SER A 30 10.30 4.68 -2.35
N MET A 31 9.59 5.57 -3.05
CA MET A 31 9.50 5.54 -4.52
C MET A 31 10.88 5.56 -5.19
N ARG A 32 11.87 6.25 -4.61
CA ARG A 32 13.27 6.23 -5.08
C ARG A 32 13.95 4.87 -4.93
N ALA A 33 13.65 4.14 -3.87
CA ALA A 33 14.18 2.78 -3.70
C ALA A 33 13.55 1.83 -4.74
N ILE A 34 12.23 1.90 -4.91
CA ILE A 34 11.51 1.12 -5.94
C ILE A 34 12.07 1.43 -7.34
N ALA A 35 12.31 2.71 -7.64
CA ALA A 35 12.88 3.15 -8.90
C ALA A 35 14.29 2.57 -9.15
N ARG A 36 15.15 2.52 -8.12
CA ARG A 36 16.48 1.90 -8.21
C ARG A 36 16.39 0.40 -8.44
N ASP A 37 15.50 -0.29 -7.73
CA ASP A 37 15.34 -1.75 -7.84
C ASP A 37 14.82 -2.16 -9.22
N LEU A 38 13.94 -1.35 -9.80
CA LEU A 38 13.40 -1.56 -11.15
C LEU A 38 14.23 -0.90 -12.26
N ASN A 39 15.33 -0.22 -11.91
CA ASN A 39 16.18 0.55 -12.83
C ASN A 39 15.40 1.53 -13.73
N VAL A 40 14.44 2.25 -13.14
CA VAL A 40 13.62 3.26 -13.82
C VAL A 40 13.75 4.62 -13.15
N SER A 41 13.20 5.66 -13.79
CA SER A 41 13.12 6.99 -13.18
C SER A 41 12.11 7.03 -12.03
N GLU A 42 12.43 7.80 -10.98
CA GLU A 42 11.50 8.07 -9.87
C GLU A 42 10.18 8.68 -10.37
N SER A 43 10.24 9.54 -11.38
CA SER A 43 9.06 10.19 -11.95
C SER A 43 8.10 9.21 -12.61
N LEU A 44 8.58 8.09 -13.15
CA LEU A 44 7.73 7.01 -13.63
C LEU A 44 7.01 6.32 -12.48
N ILE A 45 7.74 5.90 -11.44
CA ILE A 45 7.15 5.27 -10.25
C ILE A 45 6.12 6.19 -9.59
N ARG A 46 6.42 7.49 -9.46
CA ARG A 46 5.49 8.47 -8.90
C ARG A 46 4.18 8.51 -9.67
N ARG A 47 4.24 8.53 -11.01
CA ARG A 47 3.04 8.51 -11.88
C ARG A 47 2.26 7.22 -11.68
N VAL A 48 2.92 6.06 -11.68
CA VAL A 48 2.26 4.76 -11.45
C VAL A 48 1.53 4.74 -10.10
N VAL A 49 2.22 5.11 -9.02
CA VAL A 49 1.66 5.09 -7.67
C VAL A 49 0.47 6.05 -7.53
N HIS A 50 0.56 7.27 -8.06
CA HIS A 50 -0.47 8.29 -7.84
C HIS A 50 -1.61 8.26 -8.87
N GLU A 51 -1.33 7.95 -10.12
CA GLU A 51 -2.31 8.02 -11.20
C GLU A 51 -2.94 6.65 -11.50
N ASP A 52 -2.14 5.59 -11.61
CA ASP A 52 -2.64 4.24 -11.93
C ASP A 52 -3.21 3.55 -10.69
N LEU A 53 -2.39 3.45 -9.64
CA LEU A 53 -2.79 2.79 -8.38
C LEU A 53 -3.64 3.68 -7.49
N ARG A 54 -3.57 5.01 -7.69
CA ARG A 54 -4.30 6.02 -6.89
C ARG A 54 -4.00 5.92 -5.40
N TYR A 55 -2.79 5.50 -5.07
CA TYR A 55 -2.32 5.42 -3.69
C TYR A 55 -1.95 6.81 -3.18
N THR A 56 -2.36 7.09 -1.95
CA THR A 56 -1.95 8.28 -1.20
C THR A 56 -0.91 7.87 -0.17
N SER A 57 0.18 8.63 -0.07
CA SER A 57 1.20 8.42 0.97
C SER A 57 0.57 8.56 2.36
N TYR A 58 0.46 7.46 3.10
CA TYR A 58 0.00 7.49 4.48
C TYR A 58 1.17 7.75 5.44
N VAL A 59 0.95 8.65 6.40
CA VAL A 59 1.87 8.83 7.51
C VAL A 59 1.77 7.62 8.43
N MET A 60 2.89 6.92 8.64
CA MET A 60 2.95 5.79 9.57
C MET A 60 2.59 6.27 10.97
N ARG A 61 1.45 5.80 11.50
CA ARG A 61 1.02 6.10 12.86
C ARG A 61 1.64 5.10 13.82
N ARG A 62 2.28 5.58 14.89
CA ARG A 62 2.71 4.72 15.99
C ARG A 62 1.48 4.26 16.75
N GLY A 63 1.09 3.00 16.56
CA GLY A 63 0.09 2.34 17.37
C GLY A 63 0.71 1.76 18.64
N GLN A 64 -0.05 1.75 19.74
CA GLN A 64 0.28 0.90 20.87
C GLN A 64 -0.10 -0.55 20.49
N PHE A 65 0.84 -1.27 19.89
CA PHE A 65 0.60 -2.66 19.50
C PHE A 65 0.27 -3.47 20.75
N MET A 66 -0.95 -3.99 20.80
CA MET A 66 -1.42 -4.77 21.93
C MET A 66 -0.78 -6.14 21.92
N SER A 67 -0.34 -6.62 23.08
CA SER A 67 0.03 -8.03 23.24
C SER A 67 -1.20 -8.92 23.01
N ALA A 68 -0.97 -10.19 22.68
CA ALA A 68 -2.04 -11.17 22.53
C ALA A 68 -2.94 -11.22 23.77
N GLN A 69 -2.33 -11.19 24.96
CA GLN A 69 -3.04 -11.16 26.25
C GLN A 69 -3.92 -9.91 26.39
N THR A 70 -3.40 -8.72 26.06
CA THR A 70 -4.21 -7.50 26.16
C THR A 70 -5.37 -7.54 25.16
N ARG A 71 -5.17 -8.10 23.97
CA ARG A 71 -6.22 -8.26 22.94
C ARG A 71 -7.35 -9.14 23.45
N GLU A 72 -7.02 -10.29 24.05
CA GLU A 72 -7.99 -11.21 24.63
C GLU A 72 -8.77 -10.57 25.79
N GLN A 73 -8.07 -9.90 26.70
CA GLN A 73 -8.73 -9.20 27.81
C GLN A 73 -9.68 -8.10 27.33
N ARG A 74 -9.30 -7.33 26.30
CA ARG A 74 -10.20 -6.33 25.70
C ARG A 74 -11.42 -6.99 25.08
N LEU A 75 -11.27 -8.10 24.38
CA LEU A 75 -12.39 -8.84 23.79
C LEU A 75 -13.38 -9.31 24.86
N ILE A 76 -12.88 -9.89 25.96
CA ILE A 76 -13.72 -10.35 27.08
C ILE A 76 -14.48 -9.17 27.70
N ARG A 77 -13.78 -8.06 27.99
CA ARG A 77 -14.40 -6.86 28.57
C ARG A 77 -15.45 -6.26 27.63
N GLY A 78 -15.16 -6.19 26.34
CA GLY A 78 -16.09 -5.70 25.32
C GLY A 78 -17.36 -6.55 25.25
N LYS A 79 -17.23 -7.88 25.22
CA LYS A 79 -18.39 -8.79 25.25
C LYS A 79 -19.23 -8.62 26.53
N ARG A 80 -18.58 -8.50 27.69
CA ARG A 80 -19.29 -8.25 28.97
C ARG A 80 -20.04 -6.93 28.97
N LEU A 81 -19.42 -5.86 28.48
CA LEU A 81 -20.06 -4.55 28.39
C LEU A 81 -21.25 -4.60 27.44
N LEU A 82 -21.10 -5.22 26.27
CA LEU A 82 -22.18 -5.38 25.31
C LEU A 82 -23.38 -6.12 25.92
N ASN A 83 -23.14 -7.20 26.65
CA ASN A 83 -24.21 -7.94 27.33
C ASN A 83 -24.92 -7.09 28.40
N LYS A 84 -24.19 -6.21 29.10
CA LYS A 84 -24.81 -5.27 30.05
C LYS A 84 -25.67 -4.20 29.38
N LEU A 85 -25.37 -3.80 28.15
CA LEU A 85 -26.11 -2.79 27.40
C LEU A 85 -27.32 -3.36 26.64
N LYS A 86 -27.39 -4.68 26.48
CA LYS A 86 -28.49 -5.37 25.79
C LYS A 86 -29.73 -5.58 26.67
N HIS A 87 -29.59 -5.39 27.98
CA HIS A 87 -30.66 -5.45 28.98
C HIS A 87 -30.87 -4.05 29.56
#